data_AF-A0A367F4J2-F1
#
_entry.id   AF-A0A367F4J2-F1
#
_cell.length_a   1.000
_cell.length_b   1.000
_cell.length_c   1.000
_cell.angle_alpha   90.00
_cell.angle_beta   90.00
_cell.angle_gamma   90.00
#
_symmetry.space_group_name_H-M   'P 1'
#
loop_
_entity.id
_entity.type
_entity.pdbx_description
1 polymer ?
#
loop_
_entity_poly.entity_id
_entity_poly.type
_entity_poly.pdbx_seq_one_letter_code
_entity_poly.pdbx_strand_id
1 'polypeptide(L)'
;MVLDWISAKPEKNIAAGANYVYWCGRVPDHTAVTLPEPRNDHEDPELDHYRWLRGAELEGYCAPYQARRVRAALQARVHGTLMELRHGHPLYEEAV
;
A
#
# COMPACT_ATOMS: atom_id res chain seq x y z
N MET A 1 9.66 3.19 6.63
CA MET A 1 8.44 2.35 6.79
C MET A 1 7.24 3.28 6.96
N VAL A 2 6.03 2.83 6.68
CA VAL A 2 4.79 3.58 7.01
C VAL A 2 3.96 2.81 8.01
N LEU A 3 3.44 3.53 9.01
CA LEU A 3 2.40 3.06 9.92
C LEU A 3 1.13 3.90 9.67
N ASP A 4 0.03 3.27 9.26
CA ASP A 4 -1.25 3.96 9.05
C ASP A 4 -2.32 3.45 10.01
N TRP A 5 -2.73 4.31 10.94
CA TRP A 5 -3.75 4.04 11.95
C TRP A 5 -5.16 4.09 11.36
N ILE A 6 -5.94 3.05 11.65
CA ILE A 6 -7.33 2.90 11.21
C ILE A 6 -8.25 2.86 12.43
N SER A 7 -9.20 3.79 12.46
CA SER A 7 -10.25 3.82 13.48
C SER A 7 -11.15 2.59 13.40
N ALA A 8 -11.68 2.18 14.55
CA ALA A 8 -12.75 1.20 14.62
C ALA A 8 -13.97 1.68 13.81
N LYS A 9 -14.74 0.72 13.28
CA LYS A 9 -16.05 0.94 12.67
C LYS A 9 -17.05 0.05 13.40
N PRO A 10 -17.57 0.49 14.57
CA PRO A 10 -18.47 -0.30 15.41
C PRO A 10 -19.71 -0.78 14.64
N GLU A 11 -20.22 0.04 13.73
CA GLU A 11 -21.36 -0.27 12.88
C GLU A 11 -21.13 -1.43 11.90
N LYS A 12 -19.86 -1.79 11.67
CA LYS A 12 -19.44 -2.94 10.85
C LYS A 12 -18.78 -4.05 11.68
N ASN A 13 -18.77 -3.91 13.01
CA ASN A 13 -18.05 -4.79 13.93
C ASN A 13 -16.54 -4.92 13.58
N ILE A 14 -15.91 -3.81 13.16
CA ILE A 14 -14.48 -3.77 12.82
C ILE A 14 -13.71 -3.05 13.92
N ALA A 15 -12.73 -3.74 14.52
CA ALA A 15 -11.85 -3.17 15.53
C ALA A 15 -10.87 -2.14 14.93
N ALA A 16 -10.37 -1.24 15.78
CA ALA A 16 -9.27 -0.35 15.38
C ALA A 16 -8.01 -1.18 15.08
N GLY A 17 -7.16 -0.65 14.21
CA GLY A 17 -5.94 -1.36 13.83
C GLY A 17 -4.93 -0.46 13.13
N ALA A 18 -3.91 -1.09 12.58
CA ALA A 18 -2.85 -0.41 11.86
C ALA A 18 -2.47 -1.19 10.60
N ASN A 19 -2.20 -0.45 9.52
CA ASN A 19 -1.55 -1.01 8.34
C ASN A 19 -0.07 -0.66 8.36
N TYR A 20 0.77 -1.61 7.97
CA TYR A 20 2.19 -1.41 7.80
C TYR A 20 2.55 -1.48 6.32
N VAL A 21 3.29 -0.49 5.82
CA VAL A 21 3.80 -0.50 4.45
C VAL A 21 5.32 -0.46 4.46
N TYR A 22 5.90 -1.49 3.85
CA TYR A 22 7.33 -1.71 3.79
C TYR A 22 7.86 -1.43 2.39
N TRP A 23 9.06 -0.88 2.34
CA TRP A 23 9.86 -0.88 1.12
C TRP A 23 10.64 -2.20 1.07
N CYS A 24 10.31 -3.07 0.11
CA CYS A 24 10.90 -4.41 0.01
C CYS A 24 12.15 -4.47 -0.90
N GLY A 25 12.71 -3.32 -1.28
CA GLY A 25 13.85 -3.26 -2.19
C GLY A 25 13.46 -2.98 -3.64
N ARG A 26 14.45 -3.01 -4.52
CA ARG A 26 14.24 -2.87 -5.97
C ARG A 26 14.03 -4.25 -6.57
N VAL A 27 13.07 -4.34 -7.47
CA VAL A 27 12.86 -5.53 -8.30
C VAL A 27 13.63 -5.31 -9.61
N PRO A 28 14.46 -6.27 -10.06
CA PRO A 28 15.11 -6.19 -11.37
C PRO A 28 14.12 -6.05 -12.53
N ASP A 29 14.48 -5.31 -13.57
CA ASP A 29 13.59 -4.99 -14.69
C ASP A 29 13.04 -6.22 -15.43
N HIS A 30 13.76 -7.33 -15.40
CA HIS A 30 13.40 -8.60 -16.06
C HIS A 30 12.82 -9.64 -15.12
N THR A 31 12.43 -9.26 -13.90
CA THR A 31 11.77 -10.18 -12.99
C THR A 31 10.40 -10.56 -13.53
N ALA A 32 10.24 -11.84 -13.89
CA ALA A 32 8.95 -12.42 -14.20
C ALA A 32 8.07 -12.41 -12.93
N VAL A 33 6.85 -11.88 -13.04
CA VAL A 33 5.86 -11.98 -11.96
C VAL A 33 5.00 -13.19 -12.26
N THR A 34 4.98 -14.14 -11.32
CA THR A 34 4.06 -15.29 -11.38
C THR A 34 2.82 -14.92 -10.58
N LEU A 35 1.67 -14.95 -11.24
CA LEU A 35 0.39 -14.73 -10.59
C LEU A 35 -0.06 -16.01 -9.88
N PRO A 36 -0.76 -15.90 -8.75
CA PRO A 36 -1.26 -17.06 -8.04
C PRO A 36 -2.29 -17.82 -8.91
N GLU A 37 -2.17 -19.14 -8.93
CA GLU A 37 -3.19 -20.01 -9.49
C GLU A 37 -4.46 -19.98 -8.62
N PRO A 38 -5.62 -20.37 -9.17
CA PRO A 38 -6.82 -20.61 -8.36
C PRO A 38 -6.55 -21.57 -7.20
N ARG A 39 -7.29 -21.41 -6.09
CA ARG A 39 -7.15 -22.31 -4.95
C ARG A 39 -7.71 -23.72 -5.23
N ASN A 40 -8.63 -23.84 -6.19
CA ASN A 40 -9.24 -25.10 -6.61
C ASN A 40 -9.76 -24.98 -8.05
N ASP A 41 -10.11 -26.12 -8.65
CA ASP A 41 -10.53 -26.26 -10.05
C ASP A 41 -11.85 -25.53 -10.42
N HIS A 42 -12.51 -24.90 -9.44
CA HIS A 42 -13.80 -24.23 -9.60
C HIS A 42 -13.75 -22.74 -9.27
N GLU A 43 -12.59 -22.21 -8.94
CA GLU A 43 -12.38 -20.79 -8.64
C GLU A 43 -11.58 -20.11 -9.76
N ASP A 44 -11.88 -18.83 -9.98
CA ASP A 44 -11.02 -17.97 -10.78
C ASP A 44 -9.84 -17.49 -9.93
N PRO A 45 -8.67 -17.21 -10.53
CA PRO A 45 -7.56 -16.64 -9.77
C PRO A 45 -7.94 -15.26 -9.23
N GLU A 46 -7.55 -14.96 -7.99
CA GLU A 46 -7.80 -13.65 -7.38
C GLU A 46 -7.11 -12.49 -8.14
N LEU A 47 -6.08 -12.81 -8.93
CA LEU A 47 -5.35 -11.89 -9.79
C LEU A 47 -5.06 -12.56 -11.13
N ASP A 48 -5.49 -11.93 -12.21
CA ASP A 48 -5.32 -12.43 -13.58
C ASP A 48 -4.28 -11.62 -14.39
N HIS A 49 -3.95 -10.39 -13.94
CA HIS A 49 -2.99 -9.51 -14.60
C HIS A 49 -2.12 -8.74 -13.59
N TYR A 50 -0.95 -8.32 -14.04
CA TYR A 50 -0.12 -7.34 -13.34
C TYR A 50 0.44 -6.30 -14.30
N ARG A 51 0.78 -5.14 -13.74
CA ARG A 51 1.51 -4.08 -14.44
C ARG A 51 2.40 -3.32 -13.47
N TRP A 52 3.59 -2.96 -13.91
CA TRP A 52 4.45 -2.00 -13.21
C TRP A 52 3.94 -0.58 -13.44
N LEU A 53 3.72 0.17 -12.35
CA LEU A 53 3.25 1.56 -12.38
C LEU A 53 4.35 2.50 -11.91
N ARG A 54 4.45 3.67 -12.54
CA ARG A 54 5.20 4.82 -12.03
C ARG A 54 4.42 5.46 -10.89
N GLY A 55 5.12 6.13 -9.97
CA GLY A 55 4.48 6.80 -8.83
C GLY A 55 3.41 7.85 -9.21
N ALA A 56 3.55 8.46 -10.39
CA ALA A 56 2.57 9.41 -10.93
C ALA A 56 1.28 8.74 -11.42
N GLU A 57 1.30 7.43 -11.75
CA GLU A 57 0.14 6.70 -12.27
C GLU A 57 -0.78 6.19 -11.14
N LEU A 58 -0.33 6.18 -9.88
CA LEU A 58 -1.03 5.55 -8.76
C LEU A 58 -2.48 6.00 -8.56
N GLU A 59 -2.79 7.27 -8.81
CA GLU A 59 -4.15 7.81 -8.63
C GLU A 59 -5.17 7.25 -9.63
N GLY A 60 -4.73 6.80 -10.80
CA GLY A 60 -5.60 6.18 -11.79
C GLY A 60 -5.94 4.71 -11.49
N TYR A 61 -5.16 4.06 -10.61
CA TYR A 61 -5.24 2.61 -10.38
C TYR A 61 -5.49 2.22 -8.91
N CYS A 62 -5.36 3.16 -7.96
CA CYS A 62 -5.51 2.88 -6.54
C CYS A 62 -6.54 3.82 -5.91
N ALA A 63 -7.20 3.35 -4.85
CA ALA A 63 -7.97 4.25 -4.00
C ALA A 63 -7.05 5.34 -3.41
N PRO A 64 -7.52 6.58 -3.21
CA PRO A 64 -6.65 7.69 -2.81
C PRO A 64 -5.80 7.42 -1.55
N TYR A 65 -6.35 6.71 -0.56
CA TYR A 65 -5.61 6.37 0.66
C TYR A 65 -4.48 5.36 0.42
N GLN A 66 -4.65 4.41 -0.52
CA GLN A 66 -3.60 3.45 -0.89
C GLN A 66 -2.46 4.16 -1.61
N ALA A 67 -2.78 5.05 -2.56
CA ALA A 67 -1.79 5.86 -3.26
C ALA A 67 -0.96 6.71 -2.28
N ARG A 68 -1.61 7.33 -1.28
CA ARG A 68 -0.92 8.09 -0.22
C ARG A 68 0.04 7.22 0.59
N ARG A 69 -0.37 6.02 1.00
CA ARG A 69 0.51 5.08 1.72
C ARG A 69 1.74 4.68 0.91
N VAL A 70 1.58 4.38 -0.37
CA VAL A 70 2.71 4.02 -1.26
C VAL A 70 3.69 5.19 -1.39
N ARG A 71 3.18 6.41 -1.61
CA ARG A 71 4.02 7.61 -1.67
C ARG A 71 4.76 7.89 -0.38
N ALA A 72 4.07 7.79 0.75
CA ALA A 72 4.69 7.91 2.07
C ALA A 72 5.79 6.85 2.27
N ALA A 73 5.61 5.62 1.80
CA ALA A 73 6.63 4.58 1.90
C ALA A 73 7.88 4.90 1.08
N LEU A 74 7.70 5.45 -0.12
CA LEU A 74 8.78 5.91 -0.98
C LEU A 74 9.53 7.09 -0.35
N GLN A 75 8.81 8.09 0.18
CA GLN A 75 9.43 9.23 0.88
C GLN A 75 10.17 8.79 2.14
N ALA A 76 9.53 7.99 3.00
CA ALA A 76 10.14 7.40 4.18
C ALA A 76 11.44 6.66 3.84
N ARG A 77 11.50 5.96 2.70
CA ARG A 77 12.73 5.31 2.22
C ARG A 77 13.80 6.31 1.80
N VAL A 78 13.45 7.39 1.11
CA VAL A 78 14.39 8.44 0.69
C VAL A 78 14.99 9.14 1.90
N HIS A 79 14.16 9.48 2.88
CA HIS A 79 14.58 10.21 4.08
C HIS A 79 15.14 9.31 5.19
N GLY A 80 14.99 7.98 5.08
CA GLY A 80 15.43 7.04 6.12
C GLY A 80 14.57 7.09 7.39
N THR A 81 13.30 7.47 7.27
CA THR A 81 12.40 7.73 8.40
C THR A 81 11.25 6.72 8.51
N LEU A 82 10.52 6.81 9.62
CA LEU A 82 9.16 6.30 9.75
C LEU A 82 8.20 7.43 9.37
N MET A 83 7.20 7.12 8.54
CA MET A 83 6.07 8.00 8.31
C MET A 83 4.82 7.45 8.99
N GLU A 84 4.17 8.29 9.78
CA GLU A 84 2.94 7.95 10.48
C GLU A 84 1.74 8.62 9.80
N LEU A 85 0.72 7.83 9.53
CA LEU A 85 -0.53 8.27 8.90
C LEU A 85 -1.73 7.90 9.78
N ARG A 86 -2.84 8.61 9.55
CA ARG A 86 -4.18 8.25 10.05
C ARG A 86 -5.15 8.27 8.88
N HIS A 87 -5.75 7.12 8.56
CA HIS A 87 -6.56 6.91 7.35
C HIS A 87 -5.88 7.39 6.06
N GLY A 88 -4.57 7.20 5.97
CA GLY A 88 -3.75 7.59 4.84
C GLY A 88 -3.42 9.08 4.78
N HIS A 89 -3.70 9.87 5.83
CA HIS A 89 -3.29 11.27 5.94
C HIS A 89 -2.11 11.42 6.90
N PRO A 90 -1.11 12.26 6.63
CA PRO A 90 0.00 12.51 7.55
C PRO A 90 -0.49 12.87 8.96
N LEU A 91 0.10 12.24 9.99
CA LEU A 91 -0.20 12.54 11.39
C LEU A 91 0.46 13.84 11.87
N TYR A 92 1.56 14.20 11.24
CA TYR A 92 2.30 15.42 11.47
C TYR A 92 2.43 16.14 10.14
N GLU A 93 1.93 17.36 10.05
CA GLU A 93 2.37 18.27 9.00
C GLU A 93 3.80 18.68 9.37
N GLU A 94 4.75 18.59 8.43
CA GLU A 94 6.10 19.09 8.67
C GLU A 94 6.00 20.54 9.17
N ALA A 95 6.52 20.81 10.36
CA ALA A 95 6.78 22.18 10.78
C ALA A 95 7.82 22.73 9.80
N VAL A 96 7.35 23.57 8.87
CA VAL A 96 8.18 24.27 7.88
C VAL A 96 9.20 25.15 8.58
#